data_AF-A0A1B7P1P2-F1
#
_entry.id   AF-A0A1B7P1P2-F1
#
_cell.length_a   1.000
_cell.length_b   1.000
_cell.length_c   1.000
_cell.angle_alpha   90.00
_cell.angle_beta   90.00
_cell.angle_gamma   90.00
#
_symmetry.space_group_name_H-M   'P 1'
#
loop_
_entity.id
_entity.type
_entity.pdbx_description
1 polymer ?
#
loop_
_entity_poly.entity_id
_entity_poly.type
_entity_poly.pdbx_seq_one_letter_code
_entity_poly.pdbx_strand_id
1 'polypeptide(L)'
;MGIWRYAVVLDAGSSGTRVHVYRWADSVKARKSASAKQLASLPEIITKDKWTKKIHPGISTFSEHPGSVGLEHLRPLLDHAQEVIPEEEVSDTPIFLLATAGMRLLPKQQQQAILDNVCAYIRTSTNFLIPDCKQHVQVIDGDTEGLYGWIATNYLVGGFDDSQSHDHGKGHHTYGFLDMGGAPRRSHSRQMQRRQRSMRTI
;
A
#
# COMPACT_ATOMS: atom_id res chain seq x y z
N MET A 1 20.06 16.31 -0.02
CA MET A 1 19.03 15.61 0.78
C MET A 1 18.13 16.65 1.43
N GLY A 2 16.89 16.77 0.97
CA GLY A 2 15.89 17.69 1.47
C GLY A 2 15.46 17.44 2.91
N ILE A 3 14.53 18.27 3.41
CA ILE A 3 13.87 18.09 4.70
C ILE A 3 12.75 17.04 4.60
N TRP A 4 12.33 16.70 3.38
CA TRP A 4 11.21 15.83 3.09
C TRP A 4 11.68 14.48 2.58
N ARG A 5 10.96 13.43 2.98
CA ARG A 5 11.05 12.09 2.42
C ARG A 5 9.72 11.77 1.75
N TYR A 6 9.77 10.91 0.75
CA TYR A 6 8.62 10.54 -0.07
C TYR A 6 8.48 9.02 -0.11
N ALA A 7 7.26 8.54 -0.39
CA ALA A 7 6.99 7.15 -0.76
C ALA A 7 5.86 7.10 -1.78
N VAL A 8 5.93 6.13 -2.68
CA VAL A 8 4.90 5.87 -3.68
C VAL A 8 4.27 4.52 -3.40
N VAL A 9 2.94 4.46 -3.33
CA VAL A 9 2.19 3.21 -3.16
C VAL A 9 1.20 3.07 -4.30
N LEU A 10 1.29 1.96 -5.03
CA LEU A 10 0.38 1.54 -6.07
C LEU A 10 -0.57 0.47 -5.49
N ASP A 11 -1.80 0.86 -5.19
CA ASP A 11 -2.88 -0.07 -4.83
C ASP A 11 -3.45 -0.69 -6.11
N ALA A 12 -3.07 -1.94 -6.38
CA ALA A 12 -3.48 -2.68 -7.55
C ALA A 12 -4.73 -3.55 -7.24
N GLY A 13 -5.88 -2.89 -7.27
CA GLY A 13 -7.19 -3.51 -7.10
C GLY A 13 -7.71 -4.26 -8.33
N SER A 14 -8.78 -5.01 -8.14
CA SER A 14 -9.42 -5.80 -9.22
C SER A 14 -10.00 -4.94 -10.35
N SER A 15 -10.55 -3.77 -10.02
CA SER A 15 -11.16 -2.87 -11.00
C SER A 15 -10.14 -1.92 -11.65
N GLY A 16 -9.03 -1.65 -11.00
CA GLY A 16 -8.08 -0.62 -11.43
C GLY A 16 -6.94 -0.43 -10.43
N THR A 17 -5.92 0.31 -10.84
CA THR A 17 -4.76 0.64 -10.01
C THR A 17 -4.80 2.11 -9.63
N ARG A 18 -4.50 2.40 -8.37
CA ARG A 18 -4.36 3.76 -7.82
C ARG A 18 -2.94 3.99 -7.36
N VAL A 19 -2.32 5.09 -7.79
CA VAL A 19 -1.08 5.58 -7.20
C VAL A 19 -1.39 6.57 -6.10
N HIS A 20 -0.65 6.47 -4.99
CA HIS A 20 -0.67 7.40 -3.88
C HIS A 20 0.77 7.84 -3.61
N VAL A 21 1.01 9.16 -3.65
CA VAL A 21 2.28 9.73 -3.19
C VAL A 21 2.10 10.30 -1.79
N TYR A 22 3.00 9.90 -0.90
CA TYR A 22 3.08 10.37 0.48
C TYR A 22 4.39 11.11 0.68
N ARG A 23 4.38 12.08 1.59
CA ARG A 23 5.61 12.70 2.11
C ARG A 23 5.55 12.89 3.61
N TRP A 24 6.71 12.91 4.24
CA TRP A 24 6.87 13.22 5.66
C TRP A 24 8.22 13.91 5.91
N ALA A 25 8.38 14.55 7.05
CA ALA A 25 9.65 15.17 7.41
C ALA A 25 10.71 14.10 7.75
N ASP A 26 11.95 14.29 7.29
CA ASP A 26 13.07 13.42 7.62
C ASP A 26 13.25 13.33 9.14
N SER A 27 13.13 12.12 9.68
CA SER A 27 13.10 11.89 11.13
C SER A 27 14.38 12.31 11.83
N VAL A 28 15.55 12.19 11.19
CA VAL A 28 16.83 12.59 11.77
C VAL A 28 16.92 14.11 11.88
N LYS A 29 16.40 14.84 10.88
CA LYS A 29 16.39 16.30 10.90
C LYS A 29 15.29 16.84 11.80
N ALA A 30 14.09 16.26 11.74
CA ALA A 30 12.96 16.65 12.57
C ALA A 30 13.27 16.50 14.06
N ARG A 31 13.95 15.41 14.46
CA ARG A 31 14.32 15.15 15.86
C ARG A 31 15.28 16.18 16.46
N LYS A 32 16.15 16.83 15.66
CA LYS A 32 17.11 17.82 16.16
C LYS A 32 16.46 19.10 16.68
N SER A 33 15.25 19.41 16.22
CA SER A 33 14.48 20.59 16.62
C SER A 33 13.10 20.23 17.18
N ALA A 34 12.86 18.95 17.48
CA ALA A 34 11.56 18.47 17.96
C ALA A 34 11.39 18.75 19.46
N SER A 35 10.20 19.20 19.83
CA SER A 35 9.74 19.21 21.22
C SER A 35 9.59 17.78 21.76
N ALA A 36 9.59 17.61 23.09
CA ALA A 36 9.37 16.32 23.75
C ALA A 36 8.07 15.64 23.29
N LYS A 37 7.02 16.42 23.01
CA LYS A 37 5.74 15.94 22.48
C LYS A 37 5.88 15.37 21.05
N GLN A 38 6.63 16.04 20.18
CA GLN A 38 6.87 15.59 18.80
C GLN A 38 7.77 14.36 18.72
N LEU A 39 8.62 14.14 19.73
CA LEU A 39 9.42 12.92 19.85
C LEU A 39 8.59 11.70 20.28
N ALA A 40 7.46 11.94 20.94
CA ALA A 40 6.56 10.92 21.46
C ALA A 40 5.39 10.57 20.49
N SER A 41 5.33 11.19 19.31
CA SER A 41 4.30 10.95 18.30
C SER A 41 4.91 10.41 17.01
N LEU A 42 4.08 9.76 16.18
CA LEU A 42 4.49 9.34 14.84
C LEU A 42 4.67 10.56 13.91
N PRO A 43 5.52 10.46 12.86
CA PRO A 43 5.68 11.54 11.90
C PRO A 43 4.37 11.82 11.17
N GLU A 44 4.09 13.09 10.89
CA GLU A 44 2.93 13.50 10.09
C GLU A 44 3.14 13.12 8.62
N ILE A 45 2.24 12.29 8.10
CA ILE A 45 2.23 11.81 6.72
C ILE A 45 1.28 12.70 5.94
N ILE A 46 1.80 13.38 4.92
CA ILE A 46 1.06 14.30 4.08
C ILE A 46 0.81 13.65 2.73
N THR A 47 -0.45 13.66 2.30
CA THR A 47 -0.87 13.35 0.93
C THR A 47 -1.90 14.38 0.47
N LYS A 48 -2.12 14.50 -0.84
CA LYS A 48 -3.08 15.43 -1.45
C LYS A 48 -3.87 14.73 -2.54
N ASP A 49 -5.10 15.14 -2.79
CA ASP A 49 -5.93 14.55 -3.85
C ASP A 49 -5.23 14.57 -5.21
N LYS A 50 -4.56 15.70 -5.54
CA LYS A 50 -3.79 15.87 -6.77
C LYS A 50 -2.51 15.01 -6.88
N TRP A 51 -2.15 14.30 -5.81
CA TRP A 51 -1.02 13.35 -5.77
C TRP A 51 -1.50 11.91 -5.89
N THR A 52 -2.77 11.73 -6.19
CA THR A 52 -3.38 10.44 -6.41
C THR A 52 -3.91 10.38 -7.84
N LYS A 53 -3.75 9.23 -8.48
CA LYS A 53 -4.30 8.97 -9.81
C LYS A 53 -4.78 7.54 -9.91
N LYS A 54 -5.96 7.36 -10.51
CA LYS A 54 -6.57 6.04 -10.75
C LYS A 54 -6.64 5.77 -12.24
N ILE A 55 -6.34 4.54 -12.61
CA ILE A 55 -6.55 4.03 -13.96
C ILE A 55 -7.28 2.68 -13.93
N HIS A 56 -7.84 2.31 -15.08
CA HIS A 56 -8.60 1.09 -15.32
C HIS A 56 -8.11 0.46 -16.63
N PRO A 57 -8.17 -0.87 -16.81
CA PRO A 57 -8.68 -1.90 -15.88
C PRO A 57 -7.68 -2.28 -14.76
N GLY A 58 -7.92 -3.31 -13.95
CA GLY A 58 -6.95 -3.78 -12.95
C GLY A 58 -5.81 -4.59 -13.58
N ILE A 59 -4.66 -4.69 -12.90
CA ILE A 59 -3.48 -5.41 -13.42
C ILE A 59 -3.73 -6.91 -13.69
N SER A 60 -4.73 -7.51 -13.05
CA SER A 60 -5.08 -8.90 -13.26
C SER A 60 -5.60 -9.19 -14.67
N THR A 61 -6.00 -8.16 -15.43
CA THR A 61 -6.41 -8.30 -16.83
C THR A 61 -5.26 -8.59 -17.78
N PHE A 62 -4.01 -8.37 -17.35
CA PHE A 62 -2.81 -8.62 -18.13
C PHE A 62 -2.28 -10.07 -17.95
N SER A 63 -3.10 -11.01 -17.47
CA SER A 63 -2.69 -12.40 -17.19
C SER A 63 -2.15 -13.13 -18.40
N GLU A 64 -2.72 -12.88 -19.57
CA GLU A 64 -2.33 -13.51 -20.83
C GLU A 64 -1.19 -12.73 -21.54
N HIS A 65 -1.02 -11.45 -21.21
CA HIS A 65 -0.06 -10.55 -21.83
C HIS A 65 0.71 -9.73 -20.78
N PRO A 66 1.47 -10.38 -19.88
CA PRO A 66 2.11 -9.70 -18.75
C PRO A 66 3.16 -8.66 -19.20
N GLY A 67 3.72 -8.80 -20.41
CA GLY A 67 4.70 -7.84 -20.95
C GLY A 67 4.14 -6.45 -21.24
N SER A 68 2.83 -6.30 -21.46
CA SER A 68 2.25 -4.99 -21.77
C SER A 68 1.85 -4.17 -20.54
N VAL A 69 1.80 -4.79 -19.34
CA VAL A 69 1.40 -4.12 -18.09
C VAL A 69 2.23 -2.87 -17.79
N GLY A 70 3.52 -2.88 -18.13
CA GLY A 70 4.40 -1.74 -17.90
C GLY A 70 3.98 -0.51 -18.70
N LEU A 71 4.04 -0.63 -20.03
CA LEU A 71 3.80 0.50 -20.95
C LEU A 71 2.33 0.94 -21.01
N GLU A 72 1.40 -0.01 -20.99
CA GLU A 72 -0.03 0.27 -21.16
C GLU A 72 -0.71 0.67 -19.86
N HIS A 73 -0.21 0.20 -18.71
CA HIS A 73 -0.86 0.40 -17.42
C HIS A 73 -0.01 1.21 -16.44
N LEU A 74 1.23 0.82 -16.16
CA LEU A 74 2.01 1.49 -15.13
C LEU A 74 2.52 2.88 -15.52
N ARG A 75 2.91 3.06 -16.79
CA ARG A 75 3.46 4.33 -17.30
C ARG A 75 2.69 5.59 -16.83
N PRO A 76 1.39 5.75 -17.10
CA PRO A 76 0.65 6.95 -16.70
C PRO A 76 0.57 7.19 -15.19
N LEU A 77 0.79 6.16 -14.37
CA LEU A 77 0.85 6.26 -12.90
C LEU A 77 2.25 6.67 -12.42
N LEU A 78 3.29 6.09 -13.02
CA LEU A 78 4.68 6.40 -12.69
C LEU A 78 5.04 7.82 -13.11
N ASP A 79 4.63 8.24 -14.31
CA ASP A 79 4.82 9.60 -14.81
C ASP A 79 4.18 10.62 -13.85
N HIS A 80 2.95 10.33 -13.41
CA HIS A 80 2.26 11.18 -12.44
C HIS A 80 2.98 11.25 -11.08
N ALA A 81 3.55 10.14 -10.61
CA ALA A 81 4.33 10.16 -9.36
C ALA A 81 5.62 10.99 -9.51
N GLN A 82 6.29 10.91 -10.67
CA GLN A 82 7.48 11.70 -10.98
C GLN A 82 7.18 13.19 -11.15
N GLU A 83 5.99 13.57 -11.64
CA GLU A 83 5.54 14.97 -11.67
C GLU A 83 5.36 15.57 -10.26
N VAL A 84 5.04 14.73 -9.27
CA VAL A 84 4.77 15.15 -7.90
C VAL A 84 6.04 15.24 -7.06
N ILE A 85 7.01 14.35 -7.32
CA ILE A 85 8.23 14.19 -6.51
C ILE A 85 9.37 14.97 -7.17
N PRO A 86 10.11 15.82 -6.43
CA PRO A 86 11.29 16.49 -6.97
C PRO A 86 12.31 15.48 -7.52
N GLU A 87 12.89 15.77 -8.68
CA GLU A 87 13.78 14.85 -9.40
C GLU A 87 14.94 14.34 -8.54
N GLU A 88 15.49 15.21 -7.68
CA GLU A 88 16.57 14.90 -6.77
C GLU A 88 16.20 13.92 -5.65
N GLU A 89 14.92 13.78 -5.32
CA GLU A 89 14.43 12.87 -4.27
C GLU A 89 13.91 11.53 -4.86
N VAL A 90 13.75 11.41 -6.18
CA VAL A 90 13.22 10.20 -6.83
C VAL A 90 14.06 8.96 -6.49
N SER A 91 15.39 9.08 -6.53
CA SER A 91 16.32 7.97 -6.25
C SER A 91 16.28 7.46 -4.81
N ASP A 92 15.89 8.32 -3.87
CA ASP A 92 15.71 8.00 -2.46
C ASP A 92 14.27 7.58 -2.13
N THR A 93 13.35 7.64 -3.09
CA THR A 93 11.92 7.40 -2.86
C THR A 93 11.56 5.94 -3.11
N PRO A 94 11.19 5.17 -2.07
CA PRO A 94 10.72 3.81 -2.24
C PRO A 94 9.35 3.79 -2.91
N ILE A 95 9.18 2.82 -3.83
CA ILE A 95 7.91 2.54 -4.50
C ILE A 95 7.45 1.13 -4.19
N PHE A 96 6.15 0.99 -3.90
CA PHE A 96 5.50 -0.27 -3.60
C PHE A 96 4.33 -0.48 -4.54
N LEU A 97 4.14 -1.70 -5.04
CA LEU A 97 2.91 -2.15 -5.67
C LEU A 97 2.33 -3.31 -4.87
N LEU A 98 1.16 -3.06 -4.30
CA LEU A 98 0.43 -4.00 -3.47
C LEU A 98 -0.83 -4.42 -4.21
N ALA A 99 -0.83 -5.65 -4.70
CA ALA A 99 -1.96 -6.20 -5.41
C ALA A 99 -2.91 -6.96 -4.49
N THR A 100 -4.21 -6.77 -4.67
CA THR A 100 -5.25 -7.30 -3.78
C THR A 100 -6.09 -8.40 -4.46
N ALA A 101 -7.38 -8.47 -4.15
CA ALA A 101 -8.26 -9.59 -4.51
C ALA A 101 -8.23 -10.01 -5.98
N GLY A 102 -8.07 -9.07 -6.93
CA GLY A 102 -8.03 -9.39 -8.36
C GLY A 102 -6.89 -10.34 -8.74
N MET A 103 -5.69 -10.07 -8.23
CA MET A 103 -4.51 -10.92 -8.49
C MET A 103 -4.57 -12.25 -7.75
N ARG A 104 -5.20 -12.30 -6.56
CA ARG A 104 -5.36 -13.54 -5.77
C ARG A 104 -6.14 -14.63 -6.53
N LEU A 105 -7.01 -14.24 -7.46
CA LEU A 105 -7.83 -15.15 -8.26
C LEU A 105 -7.07 -15.83 -9.40
N LEU A 106 -5.91 -15.31 -9.81
CA LEU A 106 -5.11 -15.87 -10.89
C LEU A 106 -4.28 -17.08 -10.41
N PRO A 107 -3.91 -18.01 -11.30
CA PRO A 107 -2.89 -19.02 -11.02
C PRO A 107 -1.55 -18.39 -10.61
N LYS A 108 -0.80 -19.05 -9.72
CA LYS A 108 0.46 -18.53 -9.19
C LYS A 108 1.51 -18.19 -10.26
N GLN A 109 1.55 -18.96 -11.34
CA GLN A 109 2.44 -18.69 -12.48
C GLN A 109 2.09 -17.38 -13.19
N GLN A 110 0.80 -17.09 -13.40
CA GLN A 110 0.35 -15.83 -14.00
C GLN A 110 0.57 -14.65 -13.04
N GLN A 111 0.33 -14.85 -11.73
CA GLN A 111 0.65 -13.84 -10.72
C GLN A 111 2.13 -13.44 -10.81
N GLN A 112 3.03 -14.42 -10.77
CA GLN A 112 4.48 -14.17 -10.80
C GLN A 112 4.90 -13.48 -12.10
N ALA A 113 4.40 -13.93 -13.26
CA ALA A 113 4.72 -13.33 -14.54
C ALA A 113 4.35 -11.83 -14.60
N ILE A 114 3.18 -11.45 -14.07
CA ILE A 114 2.78 -10.04 -13.99
C ILE A 114 3.71 -9.27 -13.04
N LEU A 115 3.93 -9.78 -11.81
CA LEU A 115 4.75 -9.09 -10.80
C LEU A 115 6.20 -8.90 -11.27
N ASP A 116 6.77 -9.88 -11.97
CA ASP A 116 8.12 -9.79 -12.53
C ASP A 116 8.21 -8.70 -13.60
N ASN A 117 7.22 -8.63 -14.52
CA ASN A 117 7.15 -7.58 -15.53
C ASN A 117 6.91 -6.20 -14.91
N VAL A 118 6.08 -6.10 -13.88
CA VAL A 118 5.87 -4.87 -13.10
C VAL A 118 7.19 -4.41 -12.49
N CYS A 119 7.91 -5.28 -11.77
CA CYS A 119 9.15 -4.89 -11.11
C CYS A 119 10.24 -4.52 -12.12
N ALA A 120 10.40 -5.33 -13.18
CA ALA A 120 11.35 -5.05 -14.25
C ALA A 120 11.05 -3.68 -14.88
N TYR A 121 9.78 -3.42 -15.21
CA TYR A 121 9.38 -2.15 -15.81
C TYR A 121 9.68 -0.96 -14.90
N ILE A 122 9.34 -1.01 -13.62
CA ILE A 122 9.60 0.11 -12.70
C ILE A 122 11.11 0.37 -12.59
N ARG A 123 11.93 -0.69 -12.48
CA ARG A 123 13.39 -0.57 -12.42
C ARG A 123 14.02 -0.03 -13.69
N THR A 124 13.48 -0.34 -14.87
CA THR A 124 14.03 0.12 -16.14
C THR A 124 13.52 1.49 -16.57
N SER A 125 12.31 1.86 -16.16
CA SER A 125 11.65 3.11 -16.59
C SER A 125 11.82 4.26 -15.60
N THR A 126 12.14 3.97 -14.34
CA THR A 126 12.23 4.98 -13.28
C THR A 126 13.46 4.76 -12.41
N ASN A 127 13.89 5.82 -11.72
CA ASN A 127 14.96 5.75 -10.73
C ASN A 127 14.42 5.50 -9.31
N PHE A 128 13.16 5.10 -9.13
CA PHE A 128 12.61 4.84 -7.79
C PHE A 128 13.34 3.70 -7.08
N LEU A 129 13.38 3.78 -5.74
CA LEU A 129 14.09 2.82 -4.91
C LEU A 129 13.32 1.50 -4.78
N ILE A 130 13.88 0.42 -5.35
CA ILE A 130 13.38 -0.96 -5.24
C ILE A 130 14.54 -1.91 -4.90
N PRO A 131 14.95 -2.02 -3.62
CA PRO A 131 16.00 -2.95 -3.20
C PRO A 131 15.61 -4.41 -3.48
N ASP A 132 14.39 -4.81 -3.11
CA ASP A 132 13.87 -6.16 -3.35
C ASP A 132 12.51 -6.11 -4.06
N CYS A 133 12.46 -6.67 -5.28
CA CYS A 133 11.23 -6.81 -6.05
C CYS A 133 10.14 -7.55 -5.26
N LYS A 134 10.49 -8.61 -4.51
CA LYS A 134 9.50 -9.47 -3.86
C LYS A 134 8.82 -8.78 -2.68
N GLN A 135 9.52 -7.86 -2.02
CA GLN A 135 8.97 -7.07 -0.92
C GLN A 135 8.22 -5.83 -1.42
N HIS A 136 8.68 -5.26 -2.53
CA HIS A 136 8.10 -4.03 -3.08
C HIS A 136 6.93 -4.28 -4.03
N VAL A 137 6.93 -5.40 -4.76
CA VAL A 137 5.93 -5.73 -5.77
C VAL A 137 5.35 -7.10 -5.43
N GLN A 138 4.21 -7.11 -4.76
CA GLN A 138 3.65 -8.34 -4.21
C GLN A 138 2.12 -8.36 -4.21
N VAL A 139 1.57 -9.58 -4.21
CA VAL A 139 0.17 -9.83 -3.89
C VAL A 139 0.07 -10.00 -2.38
N ILE A 140 -0.54 -9.03 -1.71
CA ILE A 140 -0.80 -9.13 -0.26
C ILE A 140 -1.98 -10.07 -0.02
N ASP A 141 -2.02 -10.78 1.10
CA ASP A 141 -3.20 -11.55 1.52
C ASP A 141 -4.23 -10.66 2.24
N GLY A 142 -5.41 -11.22 2.53
CA GLY A 142 -6.49 -10.46 3.16
C GLY A 142 -6.16 -10.05 4.60
N ASP A 143 -5.34 -10.84 5.30
CA ASP A 143 -4.95 -10.56 6.68
C ASP A 143 -3.96 -9.39 6.73
N THR A 144 -2.98 -9.34 5.81
CA THR A 144 -2.06 -8.22 5.63
C THR A 144 -2.79 -6.95 5.20
N GLU A 145 -3.75 -7.05 4.28
CA GLU A 145 -4.62 -5.95 3.88
C GLU A 145 -5.41 -5.40 5.09
N GLY A 146 -5.96 -6.28 5.93
CA GLY A 146 -6.63 -5.90 7.18
C GLY A 146 -5.70 -5.27 8.20
N LEU A 147 -4.48 -5.79 8.36
CA LEU A 147 -3.47 -5.22 9.26
C LEU A 147 -3.05 -3.81 8.82
N TYR A 148 -2.80 -3.59 7.53
CA TYR A 148 -2.48 -2.27 7.01
C TYR A 148 -3.65 -1.29 7.19
N GLY A 149 -4.88 -1.73 6.97
CA GLY A 149 -6.06 -0.93 7.25
C GLY A 149 -6.21 -0.58 8.73
N TRP A 150 -5.90 -1.51 9.64
CA TRP A 150 -5.87 -1.27 11.08
C TRP A 150 -4.79 -0.26 11.49
N ILE A 151 -3.57 -0.40 10.95
CA ILE A 151 -2.47 0.55 11.18
C ILE A 151 -2.86 1.94 10.69
N ALA A 152 -3.35 2.05 9.45
CA ALA A 152 -3.75 3.33 8.87
C ALA A 152 -4.87 4.00 9.69
N THR A 153 -5.87 3.22 10.13
CA THR A 153 -6.97 3.72 10.95
C THR A 153 -6.47 4.25 12.28
N ASN A 154 -5.66 3.47 13.00
CA ASN A 154 -5.13 3.86 14.31
C ASN A 154 -4.14 5.03 14.20
N TYR A 155 -3.39 5.14 13.11
CA TYR A 155 -2.59 6.32 12.82
C TYR A 155 -3.45 7.58 12.67
N LEU A 156 -4.50 7.52 11.84
CA LEU A 156 -5.34 8.69 11.55
C LEU A 156 -6.15 9.20 12.75
N VAL A 157 -6.56 8.29 13.65
CA VAL A 157 -7.32 8.65 14.86
C VAL A 157 -6.41 8.94 16.07
N GLY A 158 -5.09 8.89 15.91
CA GLY A 158 -4.13 9.14 16.99
C GLY A 158 -4.01 8.00 18.02
N GLY A 159 -4.45 6.78 17.68
CA GLY A 159 -4.41 5.62 18.58
C GLY A 159 -2.99 5.13 18.93
N PHE A 160 -1.96 5.66 18.26
CA PHE A 160 -0.54 5.38 18.55
C PHE A 160 0.18 6.52 19.28
N ASP A 161 -0.48 7.66 19.51
CA ASP A 161 0.14 8.79 20.17
C ASP A 161 0.17 8.59 21.70
N ASP A 162 1.14 9.24 22.35
CA ASP A 162 1.29 9.33 23.82
C ASP A 162 1.75 8.07 24.56
N SER A 163 2.80 7.40 24.02
CA SER A 163 3.44 6.17 24.56
C SER A 163 3.69 6.11 26.09
N GLN A 164 3.74 7.26 26.77
CA GLN A 164 4.03 7.40 28.20
C GLN A 164 2.77 7.35 29.09
N SER A 165 1.57 7.61 28.55
CA SER A 165 0.30 7.54 29.27
C SER A 165 -0.45 6.22 29.07
N HIS A 166 0.09 5.29 28.27
CA HIS A 166 -0.53 3.98 28.01
C HIS A 166 -0.35 3.03 29.20
N ASP A 167 -1.12 3.27 30.25
CA ASP A 167 -1.73 2.14 30.93
C ASP A 167 -2.86 1.69 30.00
N HIS A 168 -2.83 0.47 29.45
CA HIS A 168 -3.83 -0.03 28.48
C HIS A 168 -5.23 -0.26 29.10
N GLY A 169 -5.58 0.53 30.11
CA GLY A 169 -6.89 0.68 30.72
C GLY A 169 -7.13 2.13 31.15
N LYS A 170 -8.40 2.56 31.12
CA LYS A 170 -8.93 3.92 31.42
C LYS A 170 -8.92 4.94 30.27
N GLY A 171 -9.40 4.53 29.09
CA GLY A 171 -9.90 5.48 28.08
C GLY A 171 -9.01 5.73 26.88
N HIS A 172 -7.90 4.99 26.73
CA HIS A 172 -7.07 5.00 25.52
C HIS A 172 -7.00 3.59 24.92
N HIS A 173 -7.60 3.40 23.75
CA HIS A 173 -7.75 2.11 23.08
C HIS A 173 -7.43 2.23 21.59
N THR A 174 -6.82 1.19 21.03
CA THR A 174 -6.77 1.06 19.56
C THR A 174 -8.15 0.71 19.04
N TYR A 175 -8.49 1.23 17.87
CA TYR A 175 -9.77 0.99 17.21
C TYR A 175 -9.69 -0.26 16.32
N GLY A 176 -10.75 -1.07 16.34
CA GLY A 176 -10.89 -2.18 15.42
C GLY A 176 -11.11 -1.69 13.98
N PHE A 177 -10.58 -2.43 13.01
CA PHE A 177 -10.79 -2.16 11.59
C PHE A 177 -11.51 -3.36 10.97
N LEU A 178 -12.57 -3.08 10.20
CA LEU A 178 -13.32 -4.08 9.45
C LEU A 178 -13.54 -3.57 8.04
N ASP A 179 -12.91 -4.23 7.06
CA ASP A 179 -13.16 -3.99 5.65
C ASP A 179 -13.98 -5.14 5.05
N MET A 180 -15.11 -4.79 4.44
CA MET A 180 -15.94 -5.71 3.66
C MET A 180 -15.61 -5.50 2.18
N GLY A 181 -14.50 -6.08 1.74
CA GLY A 181 -14.01 -5.94 0.36
C GLY A 181 -15.00 -6.39 -0.72
N GLY A 182 -14.80 -5.92 -1.95
CA GLY A 182 -15.75 -6.09 -3.07
C GLY A 182 -15.74 -7.45 -3.80
N ALA A 183 -15.30 -8.54 -3.18
CA ALA A 183 -15.26 -9.84 -3.87
C ALA A 183 -16.68 -10.31 -4.29
N PRO A 184 -16.87 -10.89 -5.48
CA PRO A 184 -18.20 -11.19 -6.01
C PRO A 184 -19.01 -12.07 -5.04
N ARG A 185 -20.31 -11.77 -4.88
CA ARG A 185 -21.27 -12.39 -3.94
C ARG A 185 -21.20 -13.92 -3.84
N ARG A 186 -20.75 -14.61 -4.90
CA ARG A 186 -20.56 -16.08 -4.96
C ARG A 186 -19.37 -16.62 -4.14
N SER A 187 -18.34 -15.81 -3.91
CA SER A 187 -17.17 -16.20 -3.11
C SER A 187 -17.46 -16.10 -1.61
N HIS A 188 -18.16 -15.03 -1.21
CA HIS A 188 -18.64 -14.81 0.15
C HIS A 188 -19.54 -15.94 0.66
N SER A 189 -20.48 -16.45 -0.14
CA SER A 189 -21.36 -17.54 0.29
C SER A 189 -20.60 -18.86 0.54
N ARG A 190 -19.57 -19.17 -0.25
CA ARG A 190 -18.74 -20.37 -0.05
C ARG A 190 -17.84 -20.28 1.19
N GLN A 191 -17.29 -19.10 1.49
CA GLN A 191 -16.43 -18.90 2.65
C GLN A 191 -17.23 -18.88 3.96
N MET A 192 -18.42 -18.27 3.96
CA MET A 192 -19.36 -18.32 5.09
C MET A 192 -19.86 -19.75 5.37
N GLN A 193 -20.20 -20.51 4.32
CA GLN A 193 -20.61 -21.92 4.46
C GLN A 193 -19.47 -22.82 4.99
N ARG A 194 -18.21 -22.56 4.59
CA ARG A 194 -17.05 -23.27 5.15
C ARG A 194 -16.82 -22.95 6.63
N ARG A 195 -16.95 -21.68 7.03
CA ARG A 195 -16.83 -21.28 8.45
C ARG A 195 -17.98 -21.83 9.31
N GLN A 196 -19.21 -21.84 8.81
CA GLN A 196 -20.35 -22.44 9.53
C GLN A 196 -20.23 -23.96 9.70
N ARG A 197 -19.60 -24.67 8.75
CA ARG A 197 -19.33 -26.11 8.91
C ARG A 197 -18.25 -26.38 9.96
N SER A 198 -17.22 -25.53 10.06
CA SER A 198 -16.15 -25.69 11.06
C SER A 198 -16.60 -25.42 12.49
N MET A 199 -17.63 -24.58 12.70
CA MET A 199 -18.20 -24.30 14.03
C MET A 199 -19.22 -25.33 14.50
N ARG A 200 -19.62 -26.30 13.66
CA ARG A 200 -20.54 -27.39 14.03
C ARG A 200 -19.82 -28.69 14.42
N THR A 201 -18.50 -28.65 14.59
CA THR A 201 -17.67 -29.84 14.93
C THR A 201 -16.82 -29.61 16.18
N ILE A 202 -17.29 -28.77 17.10
CA ILE A 202 -16.82 -28.71 18.49
C ILE A 202 -18.04 -28.89 19.37
#